data_AF-B0NA47-F1
#
_entry.id   AF-B0NA47-F1
#
_cell.length_a   1.000
_cell.length_b   1.000
_cell.length_c   1.000
_cell.angle_alpha   90.00
_cell.angle_beta   90.00
_cell.angle_gamma   90.00
#
_symmetry.space_group_name_H-M   'P 1'
#
loop_
_entity.id
_entity.type
_entity.pdbx_description
1 polymer ?
#
loop_
_entity_poly.entity_id
_entity_poly.type
_entity_poly.pdbx_seq_one_letter_code
_entity_poly.pdbx_strand_id
1 'polypeptide(L)'
;MDFSGHFDSLMVDLLAGKQKAVLTLNEDARGAFDSLKDFPLSITIKKYRKKRSLNANAYFHVLVGKLADTLGTSKAYMKNTLLQKYGQLAIENDSIVPLIIRDDIDMMEREEIHVRPTDKTRIMDDGKAYRVYLLLRGSHTYNTAEMSSLIDGTVQDAKEQGIETATPDELERMKQQWRVEA
;
A
#
# COMPACT_ATOMS: atom_id res chain seq x y z
N MET A 1 -14.03 -10.46 11.41
CA MET A 1 -14.73 -10.70 10.13
C MET A 1 -15.69 -9.54 9.94
N ASP A 2 -15.74 -8.94 8.77
CA ASP A 2 -16.64 -7.82 8.47
C ASP A 2 -17.73 -8.33 7.52
N PHE A 3 -19.00 -8.23 7.94
CA PHE A 3 -20.16 -8.54 7.11
C PHE A 3 -20.87 -7.25 6.71
N SER A 4 -21.43 -7.22 5.50
CA SER A 4 -22.31 -6.17 5.03
C SER A 4 -23.74 -6.70 4.91
N GLY A 5 -24.72 -5.81 4.98
CA GLY A 5 -26.11 -6.22 5.02
C GLY A 5 -27.06 -5.09 5.41
N HIS A 6 -28.29 -5.47 5.75
CA HIS A 6 -29.31 -4.56 6.25
C HIS A 6 -30.08 -5.15 7.43
N PHE A 7 -30.71 -4.27 8.21
CA PHE A 7 -31.67 -4.67 9.23
C PHE A 7 -32.96 -5.15 8.56
N ASP A 8 -33.44 -6.32 8.98
CA ASP A 8 -34.75 -6.82 8.58
C ASP A 8 -35.80 -6.51 9.65
N SER A 9 -35.45 -6.74 10.92
CA SER A 9 -36.35 -6.46 12.03
C SER A 9 -35.62 -6.23 13.35
N LEU A 10 -36.30 -5.55 14.26
CA LEU A 10 -35.90 -5.38 15.65
C LEU A 10 -37.09 -5.75 16.53
N MET A 11 -36.88 -6.73 17.41
CA MET A 11 -37.90 -7.26 18.32
C MET A 11 -37.53 -6.97 19.77
N VAL A 12 -38.54 -6.78 20.61
CA VAL A 12 -38.37 -6.62 22.06
C VAL A 12 -38.91 -7.84 22.76
N ASP A 13 -38.05 -8.53 23.51
CA ASP A 13 -38.42 -9.60 24.43
C ASP A 13 -38.80 -8.97 25.77
N LEU A 14 -40.10 -8.79 25.98
CA LEU A 14 -40.65 -8.11 27.17
C LEU A 14 -40.41 -8.89 28.46
N LEU A 15 -40.26 -10.22 28.39
CA LEU A 15 -40.01 -11.06 29.55
C LEU A 15 -38.55 -10.99 29.98
N ALA A 16 -37.62 -10.99 29.01
CA ALA A 16 -36.19 -10.89 29.28
C ALA A 16 -35.68 -9.45 29.40
N GLY A 17 -36.48 -8.45 29.00
CA GLY A 17 -36.06 -7.05 28.92
C GLY A 17 -34.97 -6.81 27.86
N LYS A 18 -34.86 -7.68 26.86
CA LYS A 18 -33.78 -7.67 25.85
C LYS A 18 -34.33 -7.41 24.46
N GLN A 19 -33.45 -7.01 23.55
CA GLN A 19 -33.80 -6.81 22.15
C GLN A 19 -33.14 -7.89 21.28
N LYS A 20 -33.83 -8.29 20.21
CA LYS A 20 -33.31 -9.19 19.18
C LYS A 20 -33.32 -8.46 17.85
N ALA A 21 -32.15 -8.34 17.22
CA ALA A 21 -32.03 -7.79 15.87
C ALA A 21 -31.89 -8.94 14.87
N VAL A 22 -32.62 -8.87 13.76
CA VAL A 22 -32.50 -9.78 12.61
C VAL A 22 -31.88 -9.01 11.45
N LEU A 23 -30.84 -9.58 10.87
CA LEU A 23 -30.02 -8.97 9.82
C LEU A 23 -29.95 -9.93 8.62
N THR A 24 -30.12 -9.41 7.41
CA THR A 24 -29.73 -10.11 6.19
C THR A 24 -28.27 -9.77 5.90
N LEU A 25 -27.45 -10.80 5.69
CA LEU A 25 -26.03 -10.68 5.39
C LEU A 25 -25.79 -10.94 3.90
N ASN A 26 -24.89 -10.17 3.29
CA ASN A 26 -24.51 -10.33 1.89
C ASN A 26 -23.46 -11.43 1.71
N GLU A 27 -22.63 -11.68 2.72
CA GLU A 27 -21.57 -12.71 2.72
C GLU A 27 -22.00 -13.98 3.48
N ASP A 28 -21.32 -15.11 3.22
CA ASP A 28 -21.59 -16.38 3.90
C ASP A 28 -21.07 -16.37 5.34
N ALA A 29 -21.99 -16.37 6.30
CA ALA A 29 -21.68 -16.30 7.72
C ALA A 29 -21.73 -17.66 8.44
N ARG A 30 -21.91 -18.80 7.74
CA ARG A 30 -22.09 -20.12 8.38
C ARG A 30 -20.91 -20.50 9.28
N GLY A 31 -19.67 -20.35 8.80
CA GLY A 31 -18.48 -20.64 9.60
C GLY A 31 -18.29 -19.69 10.79
N ALA A 32 -18.67 -18.41 10.64
CA ALA A 32 -18.67 -17.46 11.73
C ALA A 32 -19.71 -17.82 12.80
N PHE A 33 -20.90 -18.27 12.39
CA PHE A 33 -21.92 -18.75 13.31
C PHE A 33 -21.45 -19.97 14.09
N ASP A 34 -20.92 -20.99 13.41
CA ASP A 34 -20.48 -22.23 14.08
C ASP A 34 -19.35 -22.00 15.09
N SER A 35 -18.47 -21.03 14.84
CA SER A 35 -17.37 -20.70 15.75
C SER A 35 -17.78 -19.81 16.94
N LEU A 36 -18.93 -19.13 16.88
CA LEU A 36 -19.29 -18.08 17.83
C LEU A 36 -20.59 -18.36 18.62
N LYS A 37 -21.47 -19.25 18.14
CA LYS A 37 -22.82 -19.48 18.71
C LYS A 37 -22.87 -19.78 20.21
N ASP A 38 -21.80 -20.34 20.77
CA ASP A 38 -21.73 -20.76 22.18
C ASP A 38 -20.97 -19.75 23.08
N PHE A 39 -20.58 -18.58 22.56
CA PHE A 39 -19.81 -17.57 23.30
C PHE A 39 -20.57 -16.25 23.46
N PRO A 40 -20.32 -15.47 24.53
CA PRO A 40 -20.78 -14.09 24.62
C PRO A 40 -20.18 -13.23 23.50
N LEU A 41 -21.02 -12.46 22.79
CA LEU A 41 -20.60 -11.68 21.63
C LEU A 41 -20.54 -10.19 21.93
N SER A 42 -19.46 -9.54 21.51
CA SER A 42 -19.42 -8.08 21.34
C SER A 42 -19.95 -7.74 19.95
N ILE A 43 -21.01 -6.94 19.87
CA ILE A 43 -21.69 -6.60 18.61
C ILE A 43 -21.41 -5.14 18.26
N THR A 44 -20.96 -4.88 17.03
CA THR A 44 -20.75 -3.53 16.50
C THR A 44 -21.42 -3.41 15.13
N ILE A 45 -22.38 -2.50 15.00
CA ILE A 45 -23.08 -2.22 13.74
C ILE A 45 -22.75 -0.79 13.32
N LYS A 46 -22.19 -0.63 12.13
CA LYS A 46 -21.79 0.67 11.56
C LYS A 46 -22.51 0.90 10.25
N LYS A 47 -22.84 2.16 9.94
CA LYS A 47 -23.36 2.52 8.61
C LYS A 47 -22.37 2.05 7.55
N TYR A 48 -22.81 1.19 6.64
CA TYR A 48 -21.97 0.75 5.54
C TYR A 48 -21.54 1.96 4.72
N ARG A 49 -20.22 2.12 4.57
CA ARG A 49 -19.62 2.99 3.58
C ARG A 49 -18.81 2.08 2.69
N LYS A 50 -19.00 2.19 1.37
CA LYS A 50 -18.11 1.52 0.41
C LYS A 50 -16.69 1.93 0.80
N LYS A 51 -15.88 0.98 1.30
CA LYS A 51 -14.44 1.23 1.45
C LYS A 51 -13.98 1.70 0.08
N ARG A 52 -13.31 2.86 -0.01
CA ARG A 52 -12.54 3.18 -1.22
C ARG A 52 -11.67 1.95 -1.42
N SER A 53 -11.84 1.26 -2.54
CA SER A 53 -10.93 0.17 -2.85
C SER A 53 -9.54 0.78 -2.85
N LEU A 54 -8.58 0.06 -2.27
CA LEU A 54 -7.17 0.43 -2.43
C LEU A 54 -6.94 0.53 -3.93
N ASN A 55 -6.55 1.70 -4.42
CA ASN A 55 -5.98 1.78 -5.76
C ASN A 55 -4.53 1.23 -5.70
N ALA A 56 -3.94 0.95 -6.86
CA ALA A 56 -2.61 0.34 -6.93
C ALA A 56 -1.56 1.09 -6.09
N ASN A 57 -1.57 2.43 -6.08
CA ASN A 57 -0.61 3.21 -5.31
C ASN A 57 -0.81 3.09 -3.79
N ALA A 58 -2.07 3.07 -3.32
CA ALA A 58 -2.34 2.83 -1.90
C ALA A 58 -1.88 1.43 -1.47
N TYR A 59 -2.12 0.42 -2.32
CA TYR A 59 -1.66 -0.94 -2.05
C TYR A 59 -0.13 -1.09 -2.09
N PHE A 60 0.55 -0.36 -2.97
CA PHE A 60 2.01 -0.26 -2.97
C PHE A 60 2.55 0.18 -1.61
N HIS A 61 2.00 1.23 -1.00
CA HIS A 61 2.42 1.68 0.32
C HIS A 61 2.12 0.68 1.45
N VAL A 62 1.05 -0.12 1.32
CA VAL A 62 0.79 -1.24 2.24
C VAL A 62 1.91 -2.27 2.16
N LEU A 63 2.32 -2.67 0.94
CA LEU A 63 3.41 -3.63 0.76
C LEU A 63 4.75 -3.08 1.23
N VAL A 64 5.05 -1.80 0.99
CA VAL A 64 6.24 -1.13 1.55
C VAL A 64 6.28 -1.29 3.07
N GLY A 65 5.15 -1.07 3.76
CA GLY A 65 5.07 -1.24 5.21
C GLY A 65 5.35 -2.67 5.65
N LYS A 66 4.69 -3.66 5.02
CA LYS A 66 4.90 -5.08 5.36
C LYS A 66 6.35 -5.54 5.11
N LEU A 67 6.94 -5.12 3.99
CA LEU A 67 8.33 -5.42 3.65
C LEU A 67 9.31 -4.77 4.63
N ALA A 68 9.07 -3.51 4.99
CA ALA A 68 9.89 -2.79 5.95
C ALA A 68 9.90 -3.50 7.31
N ASP A 69 8.71 -3.87 7.80
CA ASP A 69 8.54 -4.58 9.08
C ASP A 69 9.21 -5.97 9.04
N THR A 70 9.04 -6.72 7.95
CA THR A 70 9.61 -8.07 7.80
C THR A 70 11.13 -8.06 7.73
N LEU A 71 11.71 -7.07 7.06
CA LEU A 71 13.15 -6.95 6.84
C LEU A 71 13.87 -6.10 7.91
N GLY A 72 13.14 -5.54 8.88
CA GLY A 72 13.71 -4.71 9.94
C GLY A 72 14.32 -3.39 9.43
N THR A 73 13.71 -2.79 8.41
CA THR A 73 14.15 -1.52 7.81
C THR A 73 13.13 -0.40 8.04
N SER A 74 13.53 0.85 7.82
CA SER A 74 12.58 1.96 7.85
C SER A 74 11.64 1.91 6.62
N LYS A 75 10.45 2.48 6.75
CA LYS A 75 9.52 2.61 5.60
C LYS A 75 10.09 3.51 4.51
N ALA A 76 10.86 4.54 4.87
CA ALA A 76 11.53 5.43 3.92
C ALA A 76 12.59 4.65 3.11
N TYR A 77 13.46 3.91 3.78
CA TYR A 77 14.47 3.05 3.16
C TYR A 77 13.83 2.03 2.22
N MET A 78 12.81 1.33 2.67
CA MET A 78 12.13 0.31 1.87
C MET A 78 11.45 0.92 0.64
N LYS A 79 10.76 2.06 0.81
CA LYS A 79 10.16 2.80 -0.31
C LYS A 79 11.21 3.21 -1.34
N ASN A 80 12.33 3.78 -0.91
CA ASN A 80 13.41 4.19 -1.81
C ASN A 80 14.06 2.98 -2.50
N THR A 81 14.22 1.86 -1.82
CA THR A 81 14.73 0.61 -2.40
C THR A 81 13.82 0.14 -3.53
N LEU A 82 12.51 0.07 -3.29
CA LEU A 82 11.53 -0.37 -4.29
C LEU A 82 11.42 0.61 -5.47
N LEU A 83 11.48 1.92 -5.22
CA LEU A 83 11.51 2.93 -6.29
C LEU A 83 12.83 2.87 -7.09
N GLN A 84 13.95 2.55 -6.47
CA GLN A 84 15.20 2.33 -7.19
C GLN A 84 15.16 1.07 -8.05
N LYS A 85 14.40 0.03 -7.68
CA LYS A 85 14.24 -1.17 -8.51
C LYS A 85 13.21 -0.99 -9.63
N TYR A 86 12.02 -0.51 -9.30
CA TYR A 86 10.83 -0.56 -10.16
C TYR A 86 10.22 0.82 -10.47
N GLY A 87 10.76 1.88 -9.88
CA GLY A 87 10.30 3.24 -10.10
C GLY A 87 10.79 3.83 -11.43
N GLN A 88 10.22 4.99 -11.76
CA GLN A 88 10.45 5.71 -13.00
C GLN A 88 11.36 6.91 -12.78
N LEU A 89 12.26 7.15 -13.71
CA LEU A 89 13.12 8.34 -13.70
C LEU A 89 12.31 9.60 -14.01
N ALA A 90 12.72 10.73 -13.43
CA ALA A 90 12.26 12.04 -13.86
C ALA A 90 12.95 12.42 -15.17
N ILE A 91 12.14 12.75 -16.17
CA ILE A 91 12.59 13.21 -17.49
C ILE A 91 12.07 14.62 -17.68
N GLU A 92 12.97 15.55 -17.97
CA GLU A 92 12.68 16.94 -18.32
C GLU A 92 13.45 17.27 -19.61
N ASN A 93 12.78 17.91 -20.58
CA ASN A 93 13.37 18.25 -21.88
C ASN A 93 14.10 17.05 -22.54
N ASP A 94 13.42 15.90 -22.59
CA ASP A 94 13.92 14.63 -23.16
C ASP A 94 15.20 14.07 -22.51
N SER A 95 15.57 14.55 -21.32
CA SER A 95 16.76 14.12 -20.58
C SER A 95 16.44 13.72 -19.14
N ILE A 96 17.16 12.72 -18.62
CA ILE A 96 17.07 12.33 -17.21
C ILE A 96 17.61 13.48 -16.36
N VAL A 97 16.90 13.85 -15.29
CA VAL A 97 17.31 14.91 -14.36
C VAL A 97 18.40 14.39 -13.39
N PRO A 98 19.65 14.88 -13.47
CA PRO A 98 20.69 14.52 -12.52
C PRO A 98 20.71 15.48 -11.32
N LEU A 99 20.99 14.95 -10.12
CA LEU A 99 21.24 15.73 -8.92
C LEU A 99 22.65 15.44 -8.41
N ILE A 100 23.34 16.48 -7.94
CA ILE A 100 24.67 16.33 -7.33
C ILE A 100 24.50 16.57 -5.84
N ILE A 101 24.64 15.51 -5.06
CA ILE A 101 24.39 15.52 -3.62
C ILE A 101 25.67 15.05 -2.92
N ARG A 102 25.94 15.59 -1.74
CA ARG A 102 27.07 15.19 -0.91
C ARG A 102 26.95 13.71 -0.56
N ASP A 103 28.03 12.94 -0.71
CA ASP A 103 27.98 11.47 -0.67
C ASP A 103 27.77 10.91 0.76
N ASP A 104 27.96 11.74 1.77
CA ASP A 104 27.69 11.44 3.19
C ASP A 104 26.21 11.67 3.58
N ILE A 105 25.38 12.19 2.68
CA ILE A 105 23.94 12.38 2.93
C ILE A 105 23.23 11.07 2.61
N ASP A 106 22.62 10.47 3.63
CA ASP A 106 21.77 9.30 3.44
C ASP A 106 20.48 9.69 2.71
N MET A 107 20.46 9.40 1.41
CA MET A 107 19.30 9.62 0.55
C MET A 107 18.25 8.51 0.68
N MET A 108 18.58 7.36 1.25
CA MET A 108 17.64 6.25 1.40
C MET A 108 16.59 6.53 2.49
N GLU A 109 16.91 7.38 3.45
CA GLU A 109 15.99 7.78 4.52
C GLU A 109 15.16 9.04 4.19
N ARG A 110 15.30 9.60 2.97
CA ARG A 110 14.54 10.79 2.54
C ARG A 110 13.17 10.40 2.00
N GLU A 111 12.14 11.13 2.41
CA GLU A 111 10.77 10.87 1.94
C GLU A 111 10.33 11.82 0.83
N GLU A 112 10.91 13.02 0.78
CA GLU A 112 10.53 14.11 -0.11
C GLU A 112 11.18 14.00 -1.49
N ILE A 113 12.38 13.39 -1.56
CA ILE A 113 13.17 13.27 -2.77
C ILE A 113 13.64 11.82 -2.90
N HIS A 114 13.30 11.19 -4.03
CA HIS A 114 13.68 9.83 -4.36
C HIS A 114 14.75 9.83 -5.43
N VAL A 115 15.86 9.14 -5.20
CA VAL A 115 16.99 9.12 -6.12
C VAL A 115 17.57 7.73 -6.30
N ARG A 116 18.17 7.48 -7.47
CA ARG A 116 19.01 6.31 -7.75
C ARG A 116 20.48 6.76 -7.82
N PRO A 117 21.39 6.18 -7.02
CA PRO A 117 22.81 6.54 -7.08
C PRO A 117 23.44 6.10 -8.41
N THR A 118 24.50 6.80 -8.82
CA THR A 118 25.41 6.35 -9.88
C THR A 118 26.81 6.11 -9.33
N ASP A 119 27.69 5.51 -10.13
CA ASP A 119 29.11 5.33 -9.80
C ASP A 119 29.94 6.61 -9.97
N LYS A 120 29.32 7.72 -10.41
CA LYS A 120 30.02 8.98 -10.64
C LYS A 120 30.12 9.77 -9.35
N THR A 121 31.31 9.81 -8.78
CA THR A 121 31.66 10.62 -7.61
C THR A 121 32.78 11.60 -7.92
N ARG A 122 32.80 12.76 -7.26
CA ARG A 122 33.89 13.75 -7.36
C ARG A 122 34.13 14.46 -6.04
N ILE A 123 35.38 14.81 -5.75
CA ILE A 123 35.71 15.78 -4.70
C ILE A 123 35.51 17.18 -5.27
N MET A 124 34.78 18.04 -4.56
CA MET A 124 34.55 19.44 -4.94
C MET A 124 35.47 20.38 -4.15
N ASP A 125 35.44 21.69 -4.45
CA ASP A 125 36.34 22.71 -3.88
C ASP A 125 36.27 22.82 -2.35
N ASP A 126 35.17 22.36 -1.74
CA ASP A 126 34.99 22.29 -0.28
C ASP A 126 35.68 21.07 0.36
N GLY A 127 36.39 20.26 -0.43
CA GLY A 127 37.10 19.06 -0.01
C GLY A 127 36.20 17.85 0.27
N LYS A 128 34.89 17.92 -0.02
CA LYS A 128 33.94 16.84 0.25
C LYS A 128 33.62 16.04 -1.00
N ALA A 129 33.25 14.78 -0.80
CA ALA A 129 32.78 13.91 -1.86
C ALA A 129 31.31 14.20 -2.21
N TYR A 130 31.04 14.27 -3.51
CA TYR A 130 29.70 14.41 -4.08
C TYR A 130 29.46 13.28 -5.07
N ARG A 131 28.24 12.74 -5.06
CA ARG A 131 27.77 11.72 -5.99
C ARG A 131 26.71 12.30 -6.91
N VAL A 132 26.75 11.86 -8.17
CA VAL A 132 25.65 12.09 -9.12
C VAL A 132 24.56 11.06 -8.88
N TYR A 133 23.35 11.55 -8.64
CA TYR A 133 22.14 10.79 -8.50
C TYR A 133 21.20 11.05 -9.68
N LEU A 134 20.37 10.08 -10.03
CA LEU A 134 19.27 10.27 -10.98
C LEU A 134 17.97 10.44 -10.20
N LEU A 135 17.21 11.49 -10.50
CA LEU A 135 15.94 11.76 -9.83
C LEU A 135 14.88 10.73 -10.24
N LEU A 136 14.17 10.18 -9.27
CA LEU A 136 13.02 9.30 -9.47
C LEU A 136 11.72 10.10 -9.27
N ARG A 137 10.73 9.84 -10.12
CA ARG A 137 9.38 10.37 -9.96
C ARG A 137 8.68 9.69 -8.78
N GLY A 138 7.91 10.45 -8.02
CA GLY A 138 7.00 9.90 -7.02
C GLY A 138 5.90 9.05 -7.67
N SER A 139 5.57 7.91 -7.06
CA SER A 139 4.61 6.92 -7.59
C SER A 139 3.21 7.50 -7.87
N HIS A 140 2.81 8.54 -7.12
CA HIS A 140 1.54 9.26 -7.38
C HIS A 140 1.47 9.91 -8.77
N THR A 141 2.62 10.15 -9.41
CA THR A 141 2.69 10.75 -10.75
C THR A 141 2.62 9.72 -11.87
N TYR A 142 2.61 8.41 -11.59
CA TYR A 142 2.77 7.36 -12.61
C TYR A 142 1.52 7.17 -13.48
N ASN A 143 1.68 6.82 -14.75
CA ASN A 143 0.58 6.31 -15.57
C ASN A 143 0.25 4.84 -15.19
N THR A 144 -0.78 4.26 -15.80
CA THR A 144 -1.27 2.90 -15.48
C THR A 144 -0.23 1.81 -15.74
N ALA A 145 0.56 1.92 -16.81
CA ALA A 145 1.61 0.94 -17.10
C ALA A 145 2.76 1.04 -16.08
N GLU A 146 3.25 2.26 -15.83
CA GLU A 146 4.29 2.55 -14.85
C GLU A 146 3.90 2.06 -13.44
N MET A 147 2.65 2.31 -13.03
CA MET A 147 2.14 1.87 -11.73
C MET A 147 1.96 0.35 -11.65
N SER A 148 1.52 -0.29 -12.73
CA SER A 148 1.41 -1.76 -12.79
C SER A 148 2.77 -2.41 -12.62
N SER A 149 3.80 -1.94 -13.32
CA SER A 149 5.17 -2.45 -13.18
C SER A 149 5.72 -2.28 -11.75
N LEU A 150 5.49 -1.11 -11.13
CA LEU A 150 5.88 -0.89 -9.73
C LEU A 150 5.19 -1.88 -8.78
N ILE A 151 3.89 -2.10 -8.96
CA ILE A 151 3.13 -3.02 -8.10
C ILE A 151 3.56 -4.47 -8.31
N ASP A 152 3.76 -4.90 -9.56
CA ASP A 152 4.10 -6.30 -9.87
C ASP A 152 5.47 -6.67 -9.30
N GLY A 153 6.47 -5.78 -9.44
CA GLY A 153 7.77 -5.96 -8.82
C GLY A 153 7.70 -6.00 -7.29
N THR A 154 6.90 -5.11 -6.69
CA THR A 154 6.72 -5.09 -5.22
C THR A 154 5.99 -6.32 -4.71
N VAL A 155 5.01 -6.85 -5.45
CA VAL A 155 4.30 -8.09 -5.13
C VAL A 155 5.24 -9.28 -5.22
N GLN A 156 6.13 -9.31 -6.20
CA GLN A 156 7.15 -10.35 -6.31
C GLN A 156 8.07 -10.34 -5.08
N ASP A 157 8.67 -9.18 -4.77
CA ASP A 157 9.54 -9.02 -3.59
C ASP A 157 8.80 -9.43 -2.30
N ALA A 158 7.52 -9.05 -2.15
CA ALA A 158 6.70 -9.45 -1.01
C ALA A 158 6.51 -10.98 -0.91
N LYS A 159 6.18 -11.64 -2.03
CA LYS A 159 6.02 -13.10 -2.08
C LYS A 159 7.31 -13.84 -1.75
N GLU A 160 8.45 -13.34 -2.20
CA GLU A 160 9.77 -13.89 -1.89
C GLU A 160 10.08 -13.83 -0.39
N GLN A 161 9.55 -12.83 0.33
CA GLN A 161 9.64 -12.72 1.78
C GLN A 161 8.52 -13.48 2.53
N GLY A 162 7.71 -14.28 1.83
CA GLY A 162 6.59 -15.02 2.44
C GLY A 162 5.41 -14.15 2.87
N ILE A 163 5.32 -12.91 2.38
CA ILE A 163 4.23 -11.99 2.71
C ILE A 163 3.02 -12.31 1.84
N GLU A 164 1.86 -12.49 2.48
CA GLU A 164 0.60 -12.64 1.77
C GLU A 164 0.21 -11.34 1.03
N THR A 165 -0.05 -11.50 -0.26
CA THR A 165 -0.47 -10.44 -1.18
C THR A 165 -1.90 -10.65 -1.65
N ALA A 166 -2.55 -9.57 -2.08
CA ALA A 166 -3.81 -9.62 -2.80
C ALA A 166 -3.79 -10.64 -3.96
N THR A 167 -4.96 -11.19 -4.25
CA THR A 167 -5.17 -12.14 -5.34
C THR A 167 -4.93 -11.49 -6.70
N PRO A 168 -4.66 -12.27 -7.77
CA PRO A 168 -4.51 -11.72 -9.12
C PRO A 168 -5.67 -10.83 -9.57
N ASP A 169 -6.92 -11.25 -9.32
CA ASP A 169 -8.12 -10.48 -9.68
C ASP A 169 -8.21 -9.15 -8.92
N GLU A 170 -7.85 -9.16 -7.63
CA GLU A 170 -7.78 -7.94 -6.84
C GLU A 170 -6.70 -7.01 -7.37
N LEU A 171 -5.49 -7.52 -7.67
CA LEU A 171 -4.39 -6.73 -8.22
C LEU A 171 -4.79 -6.07 -9.54
N GLU A 172 -5.39 -6.83 -10.47
CA GLU A 172 -5.86 -6.29 -11.75
C GLU A 172 -6.91 -5.21 -11.55
N ARG A 173 -7.86 -5.40 -10.63
CA ARG A 173 -8.82 -4.37 -10.27
C ARG A 173 -8.15 -3.11 -9.71
N MET A 174 -7.15 -3.25 -8.84
CA MET A 174 -6.43 -2.09 -8.27
C MET A 174 -5.64 -1.32 -9.33
N LYS A 175 -5.04 -2.02 -10.29
CA LYS A 175 -4.34 -1.44 -11.45
C LYS A 175 -5.30 -0.67 -12.35
N GLN A 176 -6.44 -1.27 -12.68
CA GLN A 176 -7.47 -0.62 -13.51
C GLN A 176 -8.08 0.62 -12.85
N GLN A 177 -8.19 0.64 -11.53
CA GLN A 177 -8.70 1.80 -10.80
C GLN A 177 -7.71 2.96 -10.70
N TRP A 178 -6.43 2.74 -11.00
CA TRP A 178 -5.43 3.79 -10.96
C TRP A 178 -5.77 4.90 -11.95
N ARG A 179 -6.03 6.10 -11.40
CA ARG A 179 -6.43 7.32 -12.15
C ARG A 179 -7.75 7.24 -12.89
N VAL A 180 -8.58 6.26 -12.56
CA VAL A 180 -9.99 6.18 -13.00
C VAL A 180 -10.93 6.81 -11.95
N GLU A 181 -10.39 7.37 -10.86
CA GLU A 181 -11.18 8.13 -9.90
C GLU A 181 -11.67 9.45 -10.53
N ALA A 182 -12.95 9.44 -10.91
CA ALA A 182 -13.78 10.59 -11.26
C ALA A 182 -14.16 11.43 -10.03
#